data_AF-A0A380FJE1-F1
#
_entry.id   AF-A0A380FJE1-F1
#
_cell.length_a   1.000
_cell.length_b   1.000
_cell.length_c   1.000
_cell.angle_alpha   90.00
_cell.angle_beta   90.00
_cell.angle_gamma   90.00
#
_symmetry.space_group_name_H-M   'P 1'
#
loop_
_entity.id
_entity.type
_entity.pdbx_description
1 polymer ?
#
loop_
_entity_poly.entity_id
_entity_poly.type
_entity_poly.pdbx_seq_one_letter_code
_entity_poly.pdbx_strand_id
1 'polypeptide(L)'
;MKVYLSLSNLTLTGETKSTYDRLNKTSEDSKQQYLKPLDEKIHNAEGLLYKFKFSQAQTEIDEAHELMDQYEENYKKVTADVEQIQSVHKQNDKLYEACKVDYREMKRDVLANRHQFGEAAEPLEQEIESFVPEMEQYEALKEEGNYNQAHDHIKLLNEDMNYLKKDMTEIPDLIREAQKELPGQFQDLKYGCRDLKVEGYDLDHVKVDSNLQTLKNGIEFC
;
A
#
# COMPACT_ATOMS: atom_id res chain seq x y z
N MET A 1 -2.67 -16.33 -27.40
CA MET A 1 -4.06 -15.80 -27.44
C MET A 1 -4.67 -15.66 -26.04
N LYS A 2 -4.55 -16.65 -25.13
CA LYS A 2 -5.12 -16.57 -23.76
C LYS A 2 -4.59 -15.44 -22.87
N VAL A 3 -3.31 -15.06 -23.00
CA VAL A 3 -2.69 -14.03 -22.15
C VAL A 3 -3.33 -12.64 -22.38
N TYR A 4 -3.58 -12.25 -23.64
CA TYR A 4 -4.17 -10.95 -23.97
C TYR A 4 -5.65 -10.81 -23.62
N LEU A 5 -6.41 -11.92 -23.69
CA LEU A 5 -7.82 -11.97 -23.29
C LEU A 5 -8.03 -11.61 -21.82
N SER A 6 -7.00 -11.82 -20.98
CA SER A 6 -7.09 -11.56 -19.55
C SER A 6 -7.02 -10.05 -19.21
N LEU A 7 -6.39 -9.23 -20.06
CA LEU A 7 -6.40 -7.76 -19.94
C LEU A 7 -7.66 -7.12 -20.53
N SER A 8 -8.39 -7.83 -21.40
CA SER A 8 -9.64 -7.34 -22.00
C SER A 8 -10.76 -7.12 -20.99
N ASN A 9 -10.65 -7.74 -19.80
CA ASN A 9 -11.62 -7.61 -18.72
C ASN A 9 -11.39 -6.36 -17.85
N LEU A 10 -10.30 -5.62 -18.07
CA LEU A 10 -9.98 -4.39 -17.36
C LEU A 10 -10.49 -3.17 -18.14
N THR A 11 -10.69 -2.05 -17.46
CA THR A 11 -11.01 -0.77 -18.12
C THR A 11 -9.82 -0.36 -18.99
N LEU A 12 -9.92 -0.56 -20.30
CA LEU A 12 -8.88 -0.23 -21.29
C LEU A 12 -8.89 1.27 -21.63
N THR A 13 -8.67 2.10 -20.62
CA THR A 13 -8.52 3.55 -20.71
C THR A 13 -7.19 3.97 -20.09
N GLY A 14 -6.81 5.24 -20.26
CA GLY A 14 -5.62 5.83 -19.61
C GLY A 14 -4.34 5.00 -19.76
N GLU A 15 -3.65 4.80 -18.63
CA GLU A 15 -2.43 3.99 -18.53
C GLU A 15 -2.63 2.52 -18.90
N THR A 16 -3.76 1.92 -18.53
CA THR A 16 -4.08 0.52 -18.86
C THR A 16 -4.11 0.32 -20.37
N LYS A 17 -4.71 1.24 -21.13
CA LYS A 17 -4.72 1.19 -22.59
C LYS A 17 -3.33 1.33 -23.20
N SER A 18 -2.59 2.35 -22.77
CA SER A 18 -1.22 2.60 -23.27
C SER A 18 -0.33 1.39 -23.06
N THR A 19 -0.44 0.75 -21.89
CA THR A 19 0.32 -0.44 -21.56
C THR A 19 -0.11 -1.65 -22.38
N TYR A 20 -1.42 -1.84 -22.58
CA TYR A 20 -1.95 -2.89 -23.46
C TYR A 20 -1.45 -2.73 -24.91
N ASP A 21 -1.54 -1.52 -25.46
CA ASP A 21 -1.10 -1.23 -26.83
C ASP A 21 0.40 -1.47 -27.00
N ARG A 22 1.21 -1.09 -25.99
CA ARG A 22 2.65 -1.36 -25.95
C ARG A 22 2.93 -2.86 -25.95
N LEU A 23 2.30 -3.64 -25.07
CA LEU A 23 2.52 -5.09 -24.97
C LEU A 23 2.10 -5.81 -26.25
N ASN A 24 0.96 -5.43 -26.82
CA ASN A 24 0.47 -5.98 -28.07
C ASN A 24 1.44 -5.70 -29.22
N LYS A 25 1.95 -4.46 -29.30
CA LYS A 25 2.98 -4.09 -30.28
C LYS A 25 4.27 -4.88 -30.09
N THR A 26 4.79 -4.98 -28.87
CA THR A 26 5.99 -5.78 -28.57
C THR A 26 5.81 -7.23 -29.01
N SER A 27 4.62 -7.82 -28.82
CA SER A 27 4.37 -9.20 -29.25
C SER A 27 4.24 -9.35 -30.76
N GLU A 28 3.61 -8.41 -31.46
CA GLU A 28 3.59 -8.41 -32.92
C GLU A 28 5.00 -8.23 -33.51
N ASP A 29 5.79 -7.30 -32.97
CA ASP A 29 7.18 -7.08 -33.36
C ASP A 29 8.01 -8.35 -33.12
N SER A 30 7.80 -9.05 -32.00
CA SER A 30 8.47 -10.32 -31.69
C SER A 30 8.12 -11.43 -32.68
N LYS A 31 6.85 -11.56 -33.08
CA LYS A 31 6.45 -12.51 -34.11
C LYS A 31 7.13 -12.19 -35.44
N GLN A 32 7.21 -10.92 -35.79
CA GLN A 32 7.86 -10.48 -37.03
C GLN A 32 9.36 -10.73 -37.03
N GLN A 33 10.03 -10.48 -35.90
CA GLN A 33 11.47 -10.58 -35.75
C GLN A 33 11.96 -12.03 -35.64
N TYR A 34 11.22 -12.90 -34.96
CA TYR A 34 11.69 -14.26 -34.66
C TYR A 34 10.94 -15.34 -35.43
N LEU A 35 9.61 -15.23 -35.51
CA LEU A 35 8.77 -16.29 -36.08
C LEU A 35 8.80 -16.31 -37.62
N LYS A 36 8.91 -15.14 -38.27
CA LYS A 36 9.06 -15.09 -39.74
C LYS A 36 10.40 -15.66 -40.21
N PRO A 37 11.57 -15.27 -39.65
CA PRO A 37 12.84 -15.87 -40.07
C PRO A 37 12.92 -17.36 -39.71
N LEU A 38 12.28 -17.79 -38.62
CA LEU A 38 12.16 -19.21 -38.26
C LEU A 38 11.56 -20.05 -39.41
N ASP A 39 10.44 -19.61 -39.98
CA ASP A 39 9.79 -20.29 -41.11
C ASP A 39 10.73 -20.37 -42.33
N GLU A 40 11.46 -19.30 -42.62
CA GLU A 40 12.45 -19.27 -43.72
C GLU A 40 13.61 -20.25 -43.47
N LYS A 41 14.12 -20.31 -42.23
CA LYS A 41 15.19 -21.23 -41.82
C LYS A 41 14.77 -22.69 -41.99
N ILE A 42 13.57 -23.04 -41.53
CA ILE A 42 13.03 -24.40 -41.68
C ILE A 42 12.86 -24.75 -43.17
N HIS A 43 12.32 -23.84 -43.98
CA HIS A 43 12.16 -24.07 -45.41
C HIS A 43 13.51 -24.25 -46.13
N ASN A 44 14.52 -23.46 -45.77
CA ASN A 44 15.88 -23.60 -46.30
C ASN A 44 16.52 -24.93 -45.91
N ALA A 45 16.35 -25.35 -44.66
CA ALA A 45 16.84 -26.64 -44.16
C ALA A 45 16.24 -27.82 -44.94
N GLU A 46 14.94 -27.81 -45.20
CA GLU A 46 14.28 -28.80 -46.06
C GLU A 46 14.89 -28.85 -47.46
N GLY A 47 15.07 -27.68 -48.10
CA GLY A 47 15.69 -27.57 -49.42
C GLY A 47 17.13 -28.09 -49.48
N LEU A 48 17.91 -27.90 -48.41
CA LEU A 48 19.26 -28.43 -48.26
C LEU A 48 19.27 -29.95 -48.02
N LEU A 49 18.30 -30.45 -47.26
CA LEU A 49 18.09 -31.88 -47.02
C LEU A 49 17.81 -32.63 -48.32
N TYR A 50 16.93 -32.09 -49.19
CA TYR A 50 16.67 -32.65 -50.52
C TYR A 50 17.90 -32.70 -51.42
N LYS A 51 18.88 -31.81 -51.18
CA LYS A 51 20.16 -31.76 -51.91
C LYS A 51 21.27 -32.58 -51.23
N PHE A 52 20.94 -33.38 -50.22
CA PHE A 52 21.88 -34.18 -49.41
C PHE A 52 22.96 -33.34 -48.69
N LYS A 53 22.70 -32.05 -48.43
CA LYS A 53 23.62 -31.14 -47.74
C LYS A 53 23.37 -31.10 -46.24
N PHE A 54 23.56 -32.23 -45.58
CA PHE A 54 23.17 -32.44 -44.17
C PHE A 54 23.78 -31.45 -43.18
N SER A 55 25.08 -31.15 -43.30
CA SER A 55 25.74 -30.23 -42.37
C SER A 55 25.17 -28.81 -42.46
N GLN A 56 24.81 -28.34 -43.66
CA GLN A 56 24.23 -27.01 -43.84
C GLN A 56 22.78 -26.98 -43.36
N ALA A 57 22.01 -28.05 -43.63
CA ALA A 57 20.65 -28.19 -43.11
C ALA A 57 20.65 -28.18 -41.57
N GLN A 58 21.62 -28.84 -40.92
CA GLN A 58 21.77 -28.81 -39.47
C GLN A 58 22.01 -27.39 -38.96
N THR A 59 22.91 -26.62 -39.59
CA THR A 59 23.15 -25.22 -39.20
C THR A 59 21.88 -24.36 -39.30
N GLU A 60 21.09 -24.50 -40.37
CA GLU A 60 19.82 -23.76 -40.48
C GLU A 60 18.82 -24.16 -39.37
N ILE A 61 18.79 -25.44 -38.97
CA ILE A 61 17.95 -25.91 -37.85
C ILE A 61 18.47 -25.40 -36.49
N ASP A 62 19.77 -25.36 -36.28
CA ASP A 62 20.36 -24.83 -35.05
C ASP A 62 20.04 -23.33 -34.90
N GLU A 63 20.16 -22.56 -35.98
CA GLU A 63 19.76 -21.14 -36.00
C GLU A 63 18.24 -20.96 -35.82
N ALA A 64 17.42 -21.88 -36.36
CA ALA A 64 15.98 -21.90 -36.11
C ALA A 64 15.66 -22.11 -34.63
N HIS A 65 16.34 -23.03 -33.96
CA HIS A 65 16.18 -23.23 -32.51
C HIS A 65 16.56 -21.99 -31.71
N GLU A 66 17.67 -21.31 -32.05
CA GLU A 66 18.06 -20.07 -31.38
C GLU A 66 17.00 -18.98 -31.50
N LEU A 67 16.39 -18.81 -32.69
CA LEU A 67 15.28 -17.88 -32.89
C LEU A 67 14.05 -18.25 -32.05
N MET A 68 13.76 -19.55 -31.94
CA MET A 68 12.65 -20.05 -31.12
C MET A 68 12.87 -19.79 -29.63
N ASP A 69 14.09 -20.03 -29.13
CA ASP A 69 14.47 -19.76 -27.74
C ASP A 69 14.33 -18.27 -27.40
N GLN A 70 14.76 -17.38 -28.29
CA GLN A 70 14.61 -15.93 -28.12
C GLN A 70 13.13 -15.51 -28.10
N TYR A 71 12.32 -16.09 -28.98
CA TYR A 71 10.88 -15.85 -29.00
C TYR A 71 10.20 -16.31 -27.69
N GLU A 72 10.55 -17.49 -27.19
CA GLU A 72 10.03 -18.00 -25.92
C GLU A 72 10.42 -17.12 -24.74
N GLU A 73 11.66 -16.64 -24.67
CA GLU A 73 12.11 -15.73 -23.61
C GLU A 73 11.31 -14.44 -23.61
N ASN A 74 11.08 -13.85 -24.80
CA ASN A 74 10.29 -12.63 -24.93
C ASN A 74 8.81 -12.87 -24.56
N TYR A 75 8.24 -13.99 -25.00
CA TYR A 75 6.89 -14.38 -24.62
C TYR A 75 6.73 -14.52 -23.08
N LYS A 76 7.73 -15.09 -22.39
CA LYS A 76 7.75 -15.18 -20.92
C LYS A 76 7.77 -13.79 -20.28
N LYS A 77 8.60 -12.86 -20.77
CA LYS A 77 8.66 -11.48 -20.27
C LYS A 77 7.31 -10.77 -20.41
N VAL A 78 6.72 -10.80 -21.60
CA VAL A 78 5.41 -10.19 -21.86
C VAL A 78 4.33 -10.81 -20.97
N THR A 79 4.36 -12.11 -20.76
CA THR A 79 3.40 -12.79 -19.86
C THR A 79 3.57 -12.34 -18.41
N ALA A 80 4.81 -12.23 -17.93
CA ALA A 80 5.10 -11.74 -16.58
C ALA A 80 4.62 -10.29 -16.37
N ASP A 81 4.83 -9.41 -17.36
CA ASP A 81 4.36 -8.03 -17.31
C ASP A 81 2.83 -7.96 -17.18
N VAL A 82 2.11 -8.78 -17.94
CA VAL A 82 0.64 -8.90 -17.89
C VAL A 82 0.17 -9.36 -16.50
N GLU A 83 0.82 -10.38 -15.94
CA GLU A 83 0.50 -10.90 -14.61
C GLU A 83 0.76 -9.86 -13.52
N GLN A 84 1.84 -9.08 -13.63
CA GLN A 84 2.16 -8.00 -12.72
C GLN A 84 1.07 -6.93 -12.72
N ILE A 85 0.61 -6.49 -13.90
CA ILE A 85 -0.47 -5.50 -14.03
C ILE A 85 -1.74 -6.00 -13.33
N GLN A 86 -2.13 -7.25 -13.57
CA GLN A 86 -3.29 -7.85 -12.89
C GLN A 86 -3.12 -7.94 -11.38
N SER A 87 -1.91 -8.23 -10.92
CA SER A 87 -1.58 -8.25 -9.50
C SER A 87 -1.80 -6.86 -8.87
N VAL A 88 -1.33 -5.79 -9.54
CA VAL A 88 -1.53 -4.41 -9.06
C VAL A 88 -3.01 -4.06 -8.98
N HIS A 89 -3.80 -4.36 -10.02
CA HIS A 89 -5.25 -4.12 -9.98
C HIS A 89 -5.93 -4.85 -8.81
N LYS A 90 -5.60 -6.13 -8.59
CA LYS A 90 -6.14 -6.91 -7.45
C LYS A 90 -5.72 -6.35 -6.10
N GLN A 91 -4.47 -5.88 -5.98
CA GLN A 91 -3.98 -5.26 -4.76
C GLN A 91 -4.70 -3.94 -4.49
N ASN A 92 -4.91 -3.11 -5.52
CA ASN A 92 -5.66 -1.86 -5.41
C ASN A 92 -7.08 -2.12 -4.89
N ASP A 93 -7.79 -3.09 -5.48
CA ASP A 93 -9.15 -3.45 -5.06
C ASP A 93 -9.17 -3.93 -3.60
N LYS A 94 -8.19 -4.76 -3.21
CA LYS A 94 -8.09 -5.25 -1.83
C LYS A 94 -7.83 -4.12 -0.84
N LEU A 95 -6.92 -3.20 -1.16
CA LEU A 95 -6.61 -2.05 -0.31
C LEU A 95 -7.81 -1.12 -0.20
N TYR A 96 -8.52 -0.87 -1.30
CA TYR A 96 -9.73 -0.05 -1.29
C TYR A 96 -10.84 -0.64 -0.42
N GLU A 97 -11.10 -1.94 -0.52
CA GLU A 97 -12.07 -2.61 0.36
C GLU A 97 -11.65 -2.52 1.84
N ALA A 98 -10.36 -2.66 2.14
CA ALA A 98 -9.84 -2.48 3.50
C ALA A 98 -10.07 -1.04 3.99
N CYS A 99 -9.74 -0.03 3.19
CA CYS A 99 -9.97 1.38 3.53
C CYS A 99 -11.45 1.66 3.81
N LYS A 100 -12.39 1.08 3.04
CA LYS A 100 -13.84 1.26 3.30
C LYS A 100 -14.27 0.66 4.63
N VAL A 101 -13.75 -0.51 4.97
CA VAL A 101 -14.03 -1.14 6.26
C VAL A 101 -13.47 -0.27 7.38
N ASP A 102 -12.22 0.15 7.25
CA ASP A 102 -11.51 0.96 8.22
C ASP A 102 -12.21 2.30 8.47
N TYR A 103 -12.61 3.01 7.42
CA TYR A 103 -13.36 4.26 7.52
C TYR A 103 -14.65 4.07 8.33
N ARG A 104 -15.42 3.01 8.04
CA ARG A 104 -16.67 2.72 8.76
C ARG A 104 -16.42 2.38 10.22
N GLU A 105 -15.39 1.60 10.50
CA GLU A 105 -15.04 1.20 11.86
C GLU A 105 -14.56 2.40 12.68
N MET A 106 -13.66 3.22 12.15
CA MET A 106 -13.15 4.43 12.78
C MET A 106 -14.29 5.42 13.06
N LYS A 107 -15.12 5.71 12.06
CA LYS A 107 -16.29 6.58 12.21
C LYS A 107 -17.25 6.07 13.29
N ARG A 108 -17.53 4.76 13.30
CA ARG A 108 -18.37 4.15 14.34
C ARG A 108 -17.74 4.29 15.72
N ASP A 109 -16.43 4.06 15.84
CA ASP A 109 -15.72 4.08 17.10
C ASP A 109 -15.69 5.48 17.72
N VAL A 110 -15.36 6.51 16.92
CA VAL A 110 -15.40 7.91 17.39
C VAL A 110 -16.81 8.30 17.83
N LEU A 111 -17.85 7.93 17.07
CA LEU A 111 -19.24 8.25 17.42
C LEU A 111 -19.72 7.52 18.70
N ALA A 112 -19.34 6.25 18.87
CA ALA A 112 -19.75 5.45 20.02
C ALA A 112 -18.98 5.81 21.30
N ASN A 113 -17.68 6.08 21.17
CA ASN A 113 -16.75 6.33 22.26
C ASN A 113 -16.31 7.80 22.34
N ARG A 114 -17.11 8.73 21.81
CA ARG A 114 -16.81 10.18 21.75
C ARG A 114 -16.28 10.77 23.05
N HIS A 115 -16.83 10.33 24.17
CA HIS A 115 -16.43 10.76 25.51
C HIS A 115 -15.01 10.31 25.92
N GLN A 116 -14.51 9.20 25.38
CA GLN A 116 -13.15 8.69 25.65
C GLN A 116 -12.09 9.51 24.92
N PHE A 117 -12.44 10.11 23.78
CA PHE A 117 -11.55 10.97 23.00
C PHE A 117 -11.51 12.42 23.48
N GLY A 118 -12.45 12.84 24.33
CA GLY A 118 -12.47 14.20 24.90
C GLY A 118 -12.48 15.29 23.82
N GLU A 119 -11.58 16.26 23.94
CA GLU A 119 -11.44 17.37 22.98
C GLU A 119 -10.88 16.91 21.62
N ALA A 120 -10.19 15.77 21.56
CA ALA A 120 -9.68 15.22 20.31
C ALA A 120 -10.78 14.59 19.42
N ALA A 121 -11.99 14.38 19.95
CA ALA A 121 -13.08 13.77 19.19
C ALA A 121 -13.45 14.55 17.93
N GLU A 122 -13.55 15.88 18.01
CA GLU A 122 -13.93 16.72 16.86
C GLU A 122 -12.84 16.76 15.76
N PRO A 123 -11.54 16.95 16.09
CA PRO A 123 -10.45 16.77 15.13
C PRO A 123 -10.42 15.38 14.48
N LEU A 124 -10.63 14.32 15.26
CA LEU A 124 -10.69 12.94 14.74
C LEU A 124 -11.86 12.76 13.76
N GLU A 125 -13.05 13.29 14.07
CA GLU A 125 -14.19 13.25 13.14
C GLU A 125 -13.88 13.99 11.83
N GLN A 126 -13.27 15.18 11.90
CA GLN A 126 -12.90 15.96 10.71
C GLN A 126 -11.87 15.22 9.85
N GLU A 127 -10.87 14.61 10.47
CA GLU A 127 -9.83 13.84 9.76
C GLU A 127 -10.44 12.59 9.10
N ILE A 128 -11.34 11.87 9.79
CA ILE A 128 -12.02 10.72 9.20
C ILE A 128 -12.87 11.12 7.99
N GLU A 129 -13.58 12.25 8.06
CA GLU A 129 -14.38 12.75 6.91
C GLU A 129 -13.49 13.24 5.76
N SER A 130 -12.24 13.63 6.01
CA SER A 130 -11.27 14.00 4.97
C SER A 130 -10.91 12.83 4.06
N PHE A 131 -11.04 11.58 4.53
CA PHE A 131 -10.78 10.40 3.72
C PHE A 131 -11.84 10.13 2.64
N VAL A 132 -13.06 10.64 2.79
CA VAL A 132 -14.13 10.43 1.79
C VAL A 132 -13.73 10.94 0.40
N PRO A 133 -13.30 12.21 0.21
CA PRO A 133 -12.86 12.69 -1.10
C PRO A 133 -11.63 11.93 -1.61
N GLU A 134 -10.73 11.46 -0.74
CA GLU A 134 -9.57 10.65 -1.15
C GLU A 134 -10.00 9.28 -1.72
N MET A 135 -11.04 8.67 -1.15
CA MET A 135 -11.63 7.44 -1.67
C MET A 135 -12.36 7.65 -3.00
N GLU A 136 -13.03 8.78 -3.17
CA GLU A 136 -13.66 9.18 -4.44
C GLU A 136 -12.61 9.44 -5.52
N GLN A 137 -11.48 10.06 -5.16
CA GLN A 137 -10.35 10.28 -6.06
C GLN A 137 -9.75 8.95 -6.55
N TYR A 138 -9.63 7.94 -5.67
CA TYR A 138 -9.21 6.61 -6.09
C TYR A 138 -10.18 6.01 -7.13
N GLU A 139 -11.49 6.10 -6.90
CA GLU A 139 -12.49 5.60 -7.86
C GLU A 139 -12.38 6.30 -9.20
N ALA A 140 -12.20 7.63 -9.22
CA ALA A 140 -11.98 8.40 -10.43
C ALA A 140 -10.72 7.95 -11.19
N LEU A 141 -9.58 7.80 -10.51
CA LEU A 141 -8.33 7.31 -11.11
C LEU A 141 -8.49 5.89 -11.69
N LYS A 142 -9.26 5.05 -11.03
CA LYS A 142 -9.59 3.69 -11.49
C LYS A 142 -10.48 3.71 -12.74
N GLU A 143 -11.49 4.58 -12.79
CA GLU A 143 -12.35 4.77 -13.96
C GLU A 143 -11.59 5.33 -15.16
N GLU A 144 -10.64 6.24 -14.92
CA GLU A 144 -9.75 6.78 -15.96
C GLU A 144 -8.77 5.73 -16.50
N GLY A 145 -8.56 4.62 -15.77
CA GLY A 145 -7.60 3.56 -16.13
C GLY A 145 -6.16 3.90 -15.75
N ASN A 146 -5.96 4.82 -14.80
CA ASN A 146 -4.66 5.23 -14.28
C ASN A 146 -4.25 4.35 -13.09
N TYR A 147 -4.03 3.06 -13.36
CA TYR A 147 -3.90 2.04 -12.31
C TYR A 147 -2.65 2.19 -11.42
N ASN A 148 -1.55 2.77 -11.93
CA ASN A 148 -0.37 3.04 -11.08
C ASN A 148 -0.64 4.22 -10.15
N GLN A 149 -1.22 5.30 -10.67
CA GLN A 149 -1.61 6.44 -9.83
C GLN A 149 -2.63 6.04 -8.77
N ALA A 150 -3.63 5.23 -9.16
CA ALA A 150 -4.59 4.66 -8.22
C ALA A 150 -3.92 3.78 -7.16
N HIS A 151 -2.85 3.04 -7.51
CA HIS A 151 -2.09 2.22 -6.57
C HIS A 151 -1.36 3.07 -5.53
N ASP A 152 -0.62 4.08 -5.98
CA ASP A 152 0.14 4.95 -5.08
C ASP A 152 -0.81 5.74 -4.17
N HIS A 153 -1.94 6.21 -4.72
CA HIS A 153 -2.97 6.93 -3.98
C HIS A 153 -3.60 6.08 -2.88
N ILE A 154 -4.09 4.86 -3.22
CA ILE A 154 -4.75 4.02 -2.22
C ILE A 154 -3.78 3.49 -1.16
N LYS A 155 -2.51 3.32 -1.54
CA LYS A 155 -1.47 2.92 -0.60
C LYS A 155 -1.20 4.02 0.43
N LEU A 156 -1.06 5.27 -0.03
CA LEU A 156 -0.88 6.42 0.85
C LEU A 156 -2.08 6.58 1.79
N LEU A 157 -3.31 6.55 1.24
CA LEU A 157 -4.52 6.63 2.03
C LEU A 157 -4.58 5.55 3.11
N ASN A 158 -4.24 4.30 2.77
CA ASN A 158 -4.19 3.22 3.75
C ASN A 158 -3.12 3.47 4.82
N GLU A 159 -1.96 4.02 4.48
CA GLU A 159 -0.93 4.39 5.45
C GLU A 159 -1.45 5.47 6.41
N ASP A 160 -2.07 6.53 5.91
CA ASP A 160 -2.65 7.61 6.71
C ASP A 160 -3.77 7.11 7.64
N MET A 161 -4.65 6.24 7.16
CA MET A 161 -5.68 5.61 8.00
C MET A 161 -5.09 4.73 9.10
N ASN A 162 -3.97 4.04 8.84
CA ASN A 162 -3.29 3.25 9.87
C ASN A 162 -2.63 4.13 10.93
N TYR A 163 -2.08 5.29 10.56
CA TYR A 163 -1.60 6.28 11.52
C TYR A 163 -2.74 6.80 12.38
N LEU A 164 -3.85 7.21 11.79
CA LEU A 164 -4.99 7.72 12.55
C LEU A 164 -5.59 6.66 13.48
N LYS A 165 -5.66 5.39 13.05
CA LYS A 165 -6.05 4.28 13.93
C LYS A 165 -5.14 4.14 15.14
N LYS A 166 -3.83 4.29 14.95
CA LYS A 166 -2.87 4.22 16.05
C LYS A 166 -3.13 5.36 17.03
N ASP A 167 -3.33 6.59 16.53
CA ASP A 167 -3.66 7.74 17.38
C ASP A 167 -4.98 7.51 18.14
N MET A 168 -6.00 6.96 17.48
CA MET A 168 -7.27 6.59 18.13
C MET A 168 -7.07 5.56 19.26
N THR A 169 -6.06 4.70 19.19
CA THR A 169 -5.75 3.78 20.30
C THR A 169 -4.96 4.45 21.43
N GLU A 170 -4.06 5.38 21.11
CA GLU A 170 -3.16 6.01 22.09
C GLU A 170 -3.83 7.17 22.84
N ILE A 171 -4.68 7.96 22.19
CA ILE A 171 -5.34 9.14 22.77
C ILE A 171 -6.12 8.80 24.05
N PRO A 172 -7.01 7.79 24.09
CA PRO A 172 -7.76 7.47 25.30
C PRO A 172 -6.86 7.05 26.47
N ASP A 173 -5.77 6.33 26.19
CA ASP A 173 -4.81 5.91 27.20
C ASP A 173 -4.05 7.12 27.78
N LEU A 174 -3.61 8.04 26.92
CA LEU A 174 -2.95 9.28 27.34
C LEU A 174 -3.88 10.17 28.18
N ILE A 175 -5.16 10.28 27.79
CA ILE A 175 -6.17 11.02 28.56
C ILE A 175 -6.36 10.36 29.93
N ARG A 176 -6.45 9.02 30.00
CA ARG A 176 -6.57 8.30 31.27
C ARG A 176 -5.37 8.56 32.18
N GLU A 177 -4.15 8.47 31.63
CA GLU A 177 -2.92 8.70 32.38
C GLU A 177 -2.88 10.13 32.94
N ALA A 178 -3.13 11.12 32.09
CA ALA A 178 -3.10 12.54 32.44
C ALA A 178 -4.19 12.93 33.46
N GLN A 179 -5.42 12.44 33.28
CA GLN A 179 -6.56 12.92 34.07
C GLN A 179 -6.84 12.07 35.31
N LYS A 180 -6.32 10.83 35.39
CA LYS A 180 -6.62 9.92 36.51
C LYS A 180 -5.37 9.41 37.21
N GLU A 181 -4.39 8.89 36.48
CA GLU A 181 -3.24 8.22 37.07
C GLU A 181 -2.24 9.21 37.67
N LEU A 182 -1.84 10.23 36.92
CA LEU A 182 -0.91 11.27 37.41
C LEU A 182 -1.47 12.07 38.60
N PRO A 183 -2.74 12.53 38.59
CA PRO A 183 -3.31 13.21 39.76
C PRO A 183 -3.36 12.32 41.00
N GLY A 184 -3.66 11.02 40.84
CA GLY A 184 -3.60 10.04 41.92
C GLY A 184 -2.20 9.90 42.49
N GLN A 185 -1.20 9.73 41.63
CA GLN A 185 0.21 9.67 42.03
C GLN A 185 0.69 10.94 42.75
N PHE A 186 0.26 12.12 42.29
CA PHE A 186 0.59 13.39 42.96
C PHE A 186 -0.05 13.48 44.35
N GLN A 187 -1.28 12.97 44.49
CA GLN A 187 -1.96 12.92 45.77
C GLN A 187 -1.27 11.95 46.74
N ASP A 188 -0.89 10.76 46.28
CA ASP A 188 -0.16 9.77 47.06
C ASP A 188 1.20 10.30 47.51
N LEU A 189 1.93 10.97 46.61
CA LEU A 189 3.23 11.57 46.91
C LEU A 189 3.10 12.70 47.95
N LYS A 190 2.03 13.50 47.86
CA LYS A 190 1.71 14.53 48.85
C LYS A 190 1.41 13.92 50.22
N TYR A 191 0.67 12.81 50.29
CA TYR A 191 0.42 12.12 51.55
C TYR A 191 1.68 11.50 52.13
N GLY A 192 2.47 10.79 51.32
CA GLY A 192 3.74 10.20 51.77
C GLY A 192 4.72 11.25 52.31
N CYS A 193 4.84 12.41 51.65
CA CYS A 193 5.66 13.50 52.16
C CYS A 193 5.12 14.12 53.46
N ARG A 194 3.79 14.16 53.63
CA ARG A 194 3.18 14.61 54.89
C ARG A 194 3.48 13.63 56.02
N ASP A 195 3.35 12.33 55.78
CA ASP A 195 3.59 11.30 56.79
C ASP A 195 5.05 11.32 57.25
N LEU A 196 6.01 11.43 56.33
CA LEU A 196 7.44 11.57 56.64
C LEU A 196 7.75 12.83 57.46
N LYS A 197 7.06 13.97 57.20
CA LYS A 197 7.18 15.17 58.03
C LYS A 197 6.68 14.93 59.46
N VAL A 198 5.60 14.16 59.63
CA VAL A 198 5.08 13.79 60.97
C VAL A 198 6.06 12.87 61.71
N GLU A 199 6.75 11.97 61.00
CA GLU A 199 7.79 11.10 61.56
C GLU A 199 9.10 11.83 61.92
N GLY A 200 9.20 13.14 61.61
CA GLY A 200 10.31 13.99 62.03
C GLY A 200 11.42 14.16 60.98
N TYR A 201 11.20 13.75 59.73
CA TYR A 201 12.13 14.00 58.63
C TYR A 201 12.00 15.44 58.11
N ASP A 202 13.13 16.16 58.01
CA ASP A 202 13.18 17.48 57.37
C ASP A 202 13.21 17.33 55.85
N LEU A 203 12.16 17.79 55.19
CA LEU A 203 11.98 17.73 53.73
C LEU A 203 11.95 19.12 53.08
N ASP A 204 12.24 20.20 53.81
CA ASP A 204 12.06 21.57 53.32
C ASP A 204 13.02 21.93 52.17
N HIS A 205 14.19 21.29 52.13
CA HIS A 205 15.17 21.45 51.06
C HIS A 205 14.80 20.72 49.75
N VAL A 206 13.89 19.74 49.81
CA VAL A 206 13.45 18.94 48.64
C VAL A 206 12.39 19.66 47.80
N LYS A 207 11.73 20.70 48.37
CA LYS A 207 10.72 21.54 47.69
C LYS A 207 9.62 20.75 46.97
N VAL A 208 9.18 19.63 47.55
CA VAL A 208 8.21 18.70 46.92
C VAL A 208 6.91 19.41 46.52
N ASP A 209 6.36 20.25 47.39
CA ASP A 209 5.13 21.00 47.09
C ASP A 209 5.29 21.93 45.87
N SER A 210 6.45 22.59 45.72
CA SER A 210 6.70 23.47 44.58
C SER A 210 6.82 22.67 43.28
N ASN A 211 7.48 21.51 43.31
CA ASN A 211 7.65 20.67 42.13
C ASN A 211 6.33 20.02 41.71
N LEU A 212 5.52 19.55 42.66
CA LEU A 212 4.19 19.00 42.41
C LEU A 212 3.25 20.05 41.82
N GLN A 213 3.31 21.31 42.28
CA GLN A 213 2.51 22.39 41.69
C GLN A 213 2.93 22.68 40.23
N THR A 214 4.23 22.72 39.93
CA THR A 214 4.70 22.89 38.55
C THR A 214 4.23 21.75 37.64
N LEU A 215 4.33 20.50 38.10
CA LEU A 215 3.89 19.34 37.34
C LEU A 215 2.36 19.34 37.14
N LYS A 216 1.60 19.68 38.19
CA LYS A 216 0.14 19.79 38.11
C LYS A 216 -0.31 20.86 37.10
N ASN A 217 0.33 22.03 37.12
CA ASN A 217 0.04 23.09 36.16
C ASN A 217 0.38 22.69 34.72
N GLY A 218 1.37 21.81 34.52
CA GLY A 218 1.70 21.24 33.21
C GLY A 218 0.60 20.33 32.66
N ILE A 219 -0.07 19.57 33.53
CA ILE A 219 -1.18 18.68 33.14
C ILE A 219 -2.46 19.47 32.85
N GLU A 220 -2.74 20.55 33.59
CA GLU A 220 -3.91 21.42 33.33
C GLU A 220 -3.83 22.17 31.99
N PHE A 221 -2.67 22.14 31.32
CA PHE A 221 -2.45 22.74 29.99
C PHE A 221 -2.63 21.73 28.84
N CYS A 222 -2.81 20.45 29.15
CA CYS A 222 -3.04 19.36 28.20
C CYS A 222 -4.53 19.02 28.11
#